data_AF-A0A940A7U6-F1
#
_entry.id   AF-A0A940A7U6-F1
#
_cell.length_a   1.000
_cell.length_b   1.000
_cell.length_c   1.000
_cell.angle_alpha   90.00
_cell.angle_beta   90.00
_cell.angle_gamma   90.00
#
_symmetry.space_group_name_H-M   'P 1'
#
loop_
_entity.id
_entity.type
_entity.pdbx_description
1 polymer ?
#
loop_
_entity_poly.entity_id
_entity_poly.type
_entity_poly.pdbx_seq_one_letter_code
_entity_poly.pdbx_strand_id
1 'polypeptide(L)'
;MRDNLIGILVTVSIHLAVILILLLTVVHPNIEKQRQSIMFDFSKQDKIEKLEKEIARQKAANERVERMLREAGVGQDAPRNVAVDRSKLKDDRGTDAEKLYRDAKRIEQQARENINRKQEKDPYVAVAPRDDKNVTPSEAKESTYQGPSVLSYSLGERKGSYLPIPAYKCIGAGEVTVIITVNAAGDVVDAKIQEGVSSSDKCLRDYALGAALRSRFSRSKTGAAREVGNIVYSFIAQ
;
A
#
# COMPACT_ATOMS: atom_id res chain seq x y z
N MET A 1 -45.90 30.72 -63.37
CA MET A 1 -45.88 30.18 -61.98
C MET A 1 -45.07 28.89 -61.84
N ARG A 2 -45.11 27.95 -62.80
CA ARG A 2 -44.37 26.68 -62.71
C ARG A 2 -42.84 26.87 -62.79
N ASP A 3 -42.35 27.83 -63.57
CA ASP A 3 -40.91 28.05 -63.77
C ASP A 3 -40.20 28.58 -62.52
N ASN A 4 -40.88 29.46 -61.76
CA ASN A 4 -40.37 29.95 -60.47
C ASN A 4 -40.34 28.83 -59.40
N LEU A 5 -41.29 27.89 -59.48
CA LEU A 5 -41.36 26.75 -58.57
C LEU A 5 -40.19 25.78 -58.81
N ILE A 6 -39.82 25.57 -60.08
CA ILE A 6 -38.67 24.74 -60.48
C ILE A 6 -37.37 25.39 -59.99
N GLY A 7 -37.22 26.72 -60.15
CA GLY A 7 -36.05 27.45 -59.64
C GLY A 7 -35.86 27.31 -58.13
N ILE A 8 -36.95 27.43 -57.36
CA ILE A 8 -36.92 27.25 -55.89
C ILE A 8 -36.59 25.79 -55.52
N LEU A 9 -37.13 24.81 -56.25
CA LEU A 9 -36.87 23.39 -55.99
C LEU A 9 -35.40 23.03 -56.22
N VAL A 10 -34.77 23.61 -57.25
CA VAL A 10 -33.35 23.41 -57.56
C VAL A 10 -32.46 24.05 -56.50
N THR A 11 -32.77 25.27 -56.04
CA THR A 11 -31.96 25.89 -54.98
C THR A 11 -32.11 25.13 -53.67
N VAL A 12 -33.31 24.69 -53.30
CA VAL A 12 -33.54 23.88 -52.10
C VAL A 12 -32.80 22.54 -52.17
N SER A 13 -32.79 21.86 -53.33
CA SER A 13 -32.07 20.59 -53.48
C SER A 13 -30.56 20.77 -53.34
N ILE A 14 -30.00 21.85 -53.88
CA ILE A 14 -28.57 22.19 -53.75
C ILE A 14 -28.22 22.47 -52.28
N HIS A 15 -29.01 23.29 -51.59
CA HIS A 15 -28.76 23.59 -50.17
C HIS A 15 -28.85 22.33 -49.30
N LEU A 16 -29.82 21.46 -49.57
CA LEU A 16 -29.98 20.18 -48.86
C LEU A 16 -28.79 19.24 -49.10
N ALA A 17 -28.27 19.18 -50.33
CA ALA A 17 -27.06 18.41 -50.64
C ALA A 17 -25.81 18.95 -49.92
N VAL A 18 -25.64 20.28 -49.85
CA VAL A 18 -24.52 20.91 -49.13
C VAL A 18 -24.59 20.62 -47.63
N ILE A 19 -25.78 20.71 -47.02
CA ILE A 19 -25.99 20.39 -45.61
C ILE A 19 -25.69 18.91 -45.34
N LEU A 20 -26.12 18.01 -46.23
CA LEU A 20 -25.85 16.58 -46.09
C LEU A 20 -24.35 16.27 -46.14
N ILE A 21 -23.61 16.88 -47.07
CA ILE A 21 -22.15 16.73 -47.17
C ILE A 21 -21.47 17.28 -45.90
N LEU A 22 -21.90 18.44 -45.41
CA LEU A 22 -21.36 19.05 -44.19
C LEU A 22 -21.59 18.15 -42.96
N LEU A 23 -22.79 17.59 -42.81
CA LEU A 23 -23.09 16.62 -41.75
C LEU A 23 -22.20 15.38 -41.85
N LEU A 24 -22.02 14.81 -43.04
CA LEU A 24 -21.17 13.62 -43.23
C LEU A 24 -19.69 13.90 -42.92
N THR A 25 -19.17 15.08 -43.27
CA THR A 25 -17.76 15.46 -43.02
C THR A 25 -17.48 15.83 -41.56
N VAL A 26 -18.44 16.46 -40.87
CA VAL A 26 -18.24 16.95 -39.49
C VAL A 26 -18.60 15.90 -38.43
N VAL A 27 -19.60 15.05 -38.68
CA VAL A 27 -20.09 14.09 -37.69
C VAL A 27 -19.22 12.84 -37.60
N HIS A 28 -18.76 12.28 -38.73
CA HIS A 28 -17.92 11.07 -38.72
C HIS A 28 -16.64 11.18 -37.86
N PRO A 29 -15.81 12.24 -37.97
CA PRO A 29 -14.59 12.33 -37.15
C PRO A 29 -14.87 12.56 -35.66
N ASN A 30 -16.10 12.95 -35.27
CA ASN A 30 -16.47 13.17 -33.87
C ASN A 30 -17.08 11.94 -33.19
N ILE A 31 -17.71 11.03 -33.93
CA ILE A 31 -18.25 9.77 -33.37
C ILE A 31 -17.13 8.80 -32.98
N GLU A 32 -16.00 8.80 -33.70
CA GLU A 32 -14.87 7.91 -33.41
C GLU A 32 -14.10 8.33 -32.15
N LYS A 33 -14.08 9.63 -31.83
CA LYS A 33 -13.42 10.18 -30.63
C LYS A 33 -14.12 9.82 -29.31
N GLN A 34 -15.38 9.41 -29.34
CA GLN A 34 -16.19 9.17 -28.13
C GLN A 34 -16.37 7.69 -27.75
N ARG A 35 -15.74 6.74 -28.46
CA ARG A 35 -15.58 5.36 -27.94
C ARG A 35 -14.49 5.28 -26.86
N GLN A 36 -14.54 6.19 -25.89
CA GLN A 36 -13.84 5.98 -24.63
C GLN A 36 -14.59 4.87 -23.90
N SER A 37 -13.98 3.69 -23.89
CA SER A 37 -14.38 2.54 -23.10
C SER A 37 -14.65 2.99 -21.66
N ILE A 38 -15.90 2.89 -21.22
CA ILE A 38 -16.24 2.98 -19.80
C ILE A 38 -15.62 1.74 -19.15
N MET A 39 -14.39 1.86 -18.63
CA MET A 39 -13.81 0.83 -17.79
C MET A 39 -14.56 0.86 -16.46
N PHE A 40 -15.41 -0.13 -16.24
CA PHE A 40 -15.98 -0.38 -14.92
C PHE A 40 -14.84 -0.86 -14.01
N ASP A 41 -14.44 -0.01 -13.06
CA ASP A 41 -13.46 -0.33 -12.02
C ASP A 41 -14.11 -1.21 -10.94
N PHE A 42 -14.00 -2.53 -11.12
CA PHE A 42 -14.49 -3.52 -10.15
C PHE A 42 -13.58 -3.67 -8.93
N SER A 43 -12.45 -2.95 -8.85
CA SER A 43 -11.50 -3.06 -7.74
C SER A 43 -12.12 -2.71 -6.39
N LYS A 44 -13.09 -1.77 -6.38
CA LYS A 44 -13.82 -1.40 -5.16
C LYS A 44 -14.78 -2.50 -4.72
N GLN A 45 -15.52 -3.11 -5.65
CA GLN A 45 -16.46 -4.19 -5.36
C GLN A 45 -15.72 -5.42 -4.79
N ASP A 46 -14.60 -5.81 -5.40
CA ASP A 46 -13.80 -6.97 -4.98
C ASP A 46 -13.18 -6.78 -3.58
N LYS A 47 -12.78 -5.55 -3.24
CA LYS A 47 -12.25 -5.22 -1.90
C LYS A 47 -13.33 -5.34 -0.83
N ILE A 48 -14.55 -4.91 -1.12
CA ILE A 48 -15.68 -5.00 -0.19
C ILE A 48 -16.04 -6.48 0.05
N GLU A 49 -16.13 -7.29 -1.01
CA GLU A 49 -16.43 -8.72 -0.89
C GLU A 49 -15.35 -9.47 -0.08
N LYS A 50 -14.08 -9.17 -0.31
CA LYS A 50 -12.96 -9.77 0.46
C LYS A 50 -13.03 -9.39 1.94
N LEU A 51 -13.30 -8.12 2.24
CA LEU A 51 -13.43 -7.63 3.61
C LEU A 51 -14.60 -8.31 4.33
N GLU A 52 -15.76 -8.43 3.68
CA GLU A 52 -16.94 -9.11 4.23
C GLU A 52 -16.66 -10.59 4.51
N LYS A 53 -15.96 -11.27 3.60
CA LYS A 53 -15.56 -12.67 3.75
C LYS A 53 -14.59 -12.88 4.90
N GLU A 54 -13.67 -11.95 5.12
CA GLU A 54 -12.72 -11.97 6.23
C GLU A 54 -13.42 -11.73 7.57
N ILE A 55 -14.33 -10.74 7.63
CA ILE A 55 -15.18 -10.50 8.80
C ILE A 55 -16.04 -11.72 9.12
N ALA A 56 -16.63 -12.37 8.12
CA ALA A 56 -17.45 -13.57 8.31
C ALA A 56 -16.62 -14.75 8.85
N ARG A 57 -15.40 -14.95 8.33
CA ARG A 57 -14.46 -15.95 8.85
C ARG A 57 -14.07 -15.66 10.30
N GLN A 58 -13.78 -14.40 10.62
CA GLN A 58 -13.40 -13.99 11.96
C GLN A 58 -14.55 -14.17 12.96
N LYS A 59 -15.79 -13.85 12.57
CA LYS A 59 -16.99 -14.12 13.37
C LYS A 59 -17.18 -15.63 13.61
N ALA A 60 -17.09 -16.45 12.56
CA ALA A 60 -17.21 -17.91 12.69
C ALA A 60 -16.12 -18.51 13.58
N ALA A 61 -14.88 -18.00 13.50
CA ALA A 61 -13.79 -18.40 14.38
C ALA A 61 -14.08 -18.00 15.84
N ASN A 62 -14.56 -16.78 16.07
CA ASN A 62 -14.90 -16.29 17.41
C ASN A 62 -16.05 -17.09 18.05
N GLU A 63 -17.10 -17.41 17.28
CA GLU A 63 -18.20 -18.26 17.75
C GLU A 63 -17.74 -19.69 18.07
N ARG A 64 -16.79 -20.23 17.30
CA ARG A 64 -16.19 -21.54 17.56
C ARG A 64 -15.38 -21.53 18.86
N VAL A 65 -14.61 -20.47 19.09
CA VAL A 65 -13.86 -20.28 20.34
C VAL A 65 -14.82 -20.14 21.52
N GLU A 66 -15.88 -19.36 21.39
CA GLU A 66 -16.89 -19.19 22.44
C GLU A 66 -17.60 -20.51 22.78
N ARG A 67 -17.88 -21.35 21.79
CA ARG A 67 -18.46 -22.68 22.00
C ARG A 67 -17.50 -23.60 22.77
N MET A 68 -16.22 -23.65 22.36
CA MET A 68 -15.20 -24.44 23.06
C MET A 68 -14.99 -23.97 24.51
N LEU A 69 -15.05 -22.66 24.76
CA LEU A 69 -14.95 -22.09 26.11
C LEU A 69 -16.15 -22.47 26.98
N ARG A 70 -17.37 -22.44 26.42
CA ARG A 70 -18.60 -22.89 27.10
C ARG A 70 -18.57 -24.38 27.42
N GLU A 71 -18.12 -25.21 26.49
CA GLU A 71 -17.98 -26.66 26.68
C GLU A 71 -16.89 -27.00 27.72
N ALA A 72 -15.84 -26.20 27.80
CA ALA A 72 -14.78 -26.32 28.81
C ALA A 72 -15.19 -25.80 30.21
N GLY A 73 -16.45 -25.37 30.40
CA GLY A 73 -16.95 -24.88 31.69
C GLY A 73 -16.34 -23.54 32.12
N VAL A 74 -15.69 -22.81 31.21
CA VAL A 74 -15.16 -21.47 31.46
C VAL A 74 -16.34 -20.49 31.41
N GLY A 75 -16.88 -20.19 32.59
CA GLY A 75 -17.95 -19.21 32.76
C GLY A 75 -17.58 -17.86 32.14
N GLN A 76 -18.54 -17.22 31.48
CA GLN A 76 -18.40 -15.91 30.84
C GLN A 76 -18.25 -14.79 31.87
N ASP A 77 -17.11 -14.73 32.56
CA ASP A 77 -16.69 -13.49 33.21
C ASP A 77 -15.97 -12.65 32.16
N ALA A 78 -16.73 -11.73 31.56
CA ALA A 78 -16.17 -10.61 30.81
C ALA A 78 -14.99 -9.99 31.59
N PRO A 79 -13.93 -9.50 30.92
CA PRO A 79 -12.85 -8.81 31.61
C PRO A 79 -13.42 -7.55 32.25
N ARG A 80 -13.84 -7.67 33.51
CA ARG A 80 -14.08 -6.53 34.38
C ARG A 80 -12.69 -5.98 34.66
N ASN A 81 -12.47 -4.73 34.28
CA ASN A 81 -11.31 -3.97 34.74
C ASN A 81 -11.38 -3.95 36.27
N VAL A 82 -10.65 -4.86 36.92
CA VAL A 82 -10.56 -4.90 38.37
C VAL A 82 -9.78 -3.65 38.76
N ALA A 83 -10.48 -2.65 39.28
CA ALA A 83 -9.86 -1.53 39.96
C ALA A 83 -9.14 -2.09 41.19
N VAL A 84 -7.86 -2.38 41.03
CA VAL A 84 -7.01 -2.89 42.11
C VAL A 84 -6.85 -1.76 43.12
N ASP A 85 -7.35 -1.95 44.34
CA ASP A 85 -7.16 -1.02 45.45
C ASP A 85 -5.66 -0.94 45.78
N ARG A 86 -5.04 0.17 45.37
CA ARG A 86 -3.60 0.41 45.41
C ARG A 86 -3.05 0.61 46.82
N SER A 87 -3.90 0.75 47.81
CA SER A 87 -3.50 1.07 49.19
C SER A 87 -2.85 -0.11 49.94
N LYS A 88 -2.83 -1.31 49.35
CA LYS A 88 -2.28 -2.54 49.99
C LYS A 88 -1.14 -3.24 49.26
N LEU A 89 -0.65 -2.69 48.14
CA LEU A 89 0.51 -3.26 47.46
C LEU A 89 1.79 -2.82 48.18
N LYS A 90 2.32 -3.71 49.04
CA LYS A 90 3.67 -3.57 49.59
C LYS A 90 4.64 -4.15 48.56
N ASP A 91 5.62 -3.35 48.15
CA ASP A 91 6.63 -3.75 47.18
C ASP A 91 7.79 -4.44 47.90
N ASP A 92 7.97 -5.74 47.63
CA ASP A 92 8.98 -6.60 48.25
C ASP A 92 10.40 -6.34 47.69
N ARG A 93 10.53 -5.47 46.67
CA ARG A 93 11.78 -5.25 45.93
C ARG A 93 12.48 -3.92 46.24
N GLY A 94 12.00 -3.17 47.24
CA GLY A 94 12.64 -1.92 47.67
C GLY A 94 12.62 -0.81 46.63
N THR A 95 11.77 -0.93 45.60
CA THR A 95 11.51 0.11 44.62
C THR A 95 10.47 1.08 45.16
N ASP A 96 10.78 2.38 45.09
CA ASP A 96 9.86 3.42 45.53
C ASP A 96 8.71 3.56 44.50
N ALA A 97 7.64 2.78 44.73
CA ALA A 97 6.46 2.75 43.89
C ALA A 97 5.85 4.16 43.74
N GLU A 98 5.91 4.99 44.78
CA GLU A 98 5.40 6.34 44.77
C GLU A 98 6.19 7.22 43.79
N LYS A 99 7.50 7.06 43.73
CA LYS A 99 8.35 7.74 42.74
C LYS A 99 8.00 7.36 41.31
N LEU A 100 7.72 6.09 41.05
CA LEU A 100 7.32 5.60 39.72
C LEU A 100 5.97 6.19 39.29
N TYR A 101 5.00 6.27 40.20
CA TYR A 101 3.69 6.88 39.91
C TYR A 101 3.80 8.38 39.67
N ARG A 102 4.66 9.08 40.43
CA ARG A 102 4.93 10.51 40.21
C ARG A 102 5.61 10.78 38.87
N ASP A 103 6.56 9.93 38.47
CA ASP A 103 7.22 10.04 37.18
C ASP A 103 6.27 9.74 36.01
N ALA A 104 5.41 8.71 36.15
CA ALA A 104 4.39 8.40 35.14
C ALA A 104 3.41 9.57 34.94
N LYS A 105 2.93 10.18 36.04
CA LYS A 105 2.01 11.33 35.98
C LYS A 105 2.65 12.57 35.34
N ARG A 106 3.94 12.80 35.60
CA ARG A 106 4.72 13.88 34.98
C ARG A 106 4.88 13.69 33.48
N ILE A 107 5.18 12.47 33.03
CA ILE A 107 5.32 12.14 31.60
C ILE A 107 3.97 12.33 30.87
N GLU A 108 2.87 11.89 31.48
CA GLU A 108 1.54 12.05 30.91
C GLU A 108 1.14 13.53 30.73
N GLN A 109 1.41 14.37 31.73
CA GLN A 109 1.18 15.82 31.65
C GLN A 109 2.02 16.48 30.56
N GLN A 110 3.30 16.14 30.47
CA GLN A 110 4.21 16.65 29.43
C GLN A 110 3.76 16.22 28.02
N ALA A 111 3.30 14.97 27.85
CA ALA A 111 2.77 14.50 26.58
C ALA A 111 1.52 15.29 26.16
N ARG A 112 0.62 15.57 27.12
CA ARG A 112 -0.62 16.31 26.87
C ARG A 112 -0.37 17.78 26.54
N GLU A 113 0.57 18.42 27.22
CA GLU A 113 1.00 19.79 26.90
C GLU A 113 1.67 19.88 25.52
N ASN A 114 2.49 18.90 25.15
CA ASN A 114 3.12 18.84 23.83
C ASN A 114 2.10 18.64 22.69
N ILE A 115 1.03 17.87 22.93
CA ILE A 115 -0.07 17.69 21.99
C ILE A 115 -0.88 18.99 21.85
N ASN A 116 -1.23 19.64 22.96
CA ASN A 116 -1.97 20.91 22.93
C ASN A 116 -1.17 22.04 22.27
N ARG A 117 0.15 22.13 22.52
CA ARG A 117 1.04 23.10 21.87
C ARG A 117 1.14 22.92 20.35
N LYS A 118 0.96 21.69 19.83
CA LYS A 118 0.90 21.41 18.39
C LYS A 118 -0.44 21.81 17.76
N GLN A 119 -1.48 22.03 18.55
CA GLN A 119 -2.83 22.32 18.07
C GLN A 119 -3.13 23.83 18.03
N GLU A 120 -2.35 24.66 18.75
CA GLU A 120 -2.55 26.12 18.85
C GLU A 120 -1.73 26.94 17.84
N LYS A 121 -0.78 26.32 17.12
CA LYS A 121 0.00 26.96 16.05
C LYS A 121 -0.35 26.32 14.69
N ASP A 122 -1.11 27.06 13.89
CA ASP A 122 -1.59 26.81 12.50
C ASP A 122 -2.79 25.87 12.28
N PRO A 123 -3.93 26.38 11.78
CA PRO A 123 -4.96 25.58 11.11
C PRO A 123 -4.65 25.29 9.63
N TYR A 124 -3.51 25.73 9.09
CA TYR A 124 -3.27 25.63 7.64
C TYR A 124 -1.78 25.62 7.26
N VAL A 125 -1.07 24.50 7.44
CA VAL A 125 0.14 24.22 6.65
C VAL A 125 0.27 22.71 6.39
N ALA A 126 0.51 22.41 5.12
CA ALA A 126 0.68 21.09 4.53
C ALA A 126 1.73 20.21 5.23
N VAL A 127 1.45 18.91 5.22
CA VAL A 127 2.29 17.84 5.75
C VAL A 127 3.61 17.79 4.98
N ALA A 128 4.71 18.14 5.65
CA ALA A 128 6.06 17.75 5.27
C ALA A 128 6.60 16.78 6.33
N PRO A 129 7.04 15.56 5.97
CA PRO A 129 7.58 14.61 6.94
C PRO A 129 9.01 14.98 7.31
N ARG A 130 9.32 15.01 8.61
CA ARG A 130 10.69 14.86 9.12
C ARG A 130 10.74 13.69 10.09
N ASP A 131 11.75 12.86 9.85
CA ASP A 131 12.20 11.73 10.65
C ASP A 131 12.35 12.07 12.14
N ASP A 132 11.94 11.16 13.01
CA ASP A 132 12.92 10.53 13.90
C ASP A 132 12.38 9.28 14.59
N LYS A 133 13.28 8.32 14.68
CA LYS A 133 13.12 6.96 15.19
C LYS A 133 12.90 6.97 16.71
N ASN A 134 11.97 6.17 17.21
CA ASN A 134 12.31 5.26 18.31
C ASN A 134 11.40 4.02 18.32
N VAL A 135 12.07 2.87 18.38
CA VAL A 135 11.51 1.51 18.26
C VAL A 135 11.28 0.97 19.67
N THR A 136 10.28 0.11 19.86
CA THR A 136 10.46 -1.21 20.52
C THR A 136 9.23 -2.11 20.31
N PRO A 137 9.42 -3.44 20.30
CA PRO A 137 8.77 -4.34 19.36
C PRO A 137 7.85 -5.35 20.04
N SER A 138 6.82 -5.82 19.34
CA SER A 138 6.15 -7.07 19.69
C SER A 138 6.16 -8.03 18.51
N GLU A 139 6.57 -9.24 18.83
CA GLU A 139 6.85 -10.37 17.98
C GLU A 139 5.68 -10.78 17.08
N ALA A 140 5.94 -10.86 15.78
CA ALA A 140 5.34 -11.88 14.91
C ALA A 140 6.30 -12.12 13.74
N LYS A 141 6.71 -13.39 13.59
CA LYS A 141 7.60 -13.87 12.55
C LYS A 141 6.89 -13.85 11.19
N GLU A 142 7.12 -12.80 10.43
CA GLU A 142 7.09 -12.84 8.96
C GLU A 142 7.96 -11.68 8.47
N SER A 143 9.13 -11.99 7.91
CA SER A 143 10.11 -10.98 7.49
C SER A 143 9.68 -10.30 6.19
N THR A 144 8.57 -9.56 6.23
CA THR A 144 8.25 -8.56 5.23
C THR A 144 8.61 -7.21 5.83
N TYR A 145 9.79 -6.70 5.48
CA TYR A 145 10.16 -5.34 5.83
C TYR A 145 9.20 -4.38 5.12
N GLN A 146 8.27 -3.81 5.87
CA GLN A 146 7.37 -2.74 5.42
C GLN A 146 7.82 -1.42 6.06
N GLY A 147 8.93 -0.90 5.56
CA GLY A 147 9.19 0.54 5.73
C GLY A 147 8.21 1.35 4.86
N PRO A 148 8.13 2.67 5.03
CA PRO A 148 7.37 3.57 4.15
C PRO A 148 7.99 3.69 2.74
N SER A 149 8.59 2.62 2.25
CA SER A 149 9.64 2.59 1.23
C SER A 149 9.10 2.01 -0.07
N VAL A 150 9.45 2.67 -1.16
CA VAL A 150 9.34 2.37 -2.60
C VAL A 150 9.90 0.96 -2.97
N LEU A 151 10.21 0.11 -1.99
CA LEU A 151 10.93 -1.14 -2.11
C LEU A 151 10.43 -2.15 -1.06
N SER A 152 10.02 -3.33 -1.50
CA SER A 152 9.77 -4.49 -0.63
C SER A 152 10.52 -5.73 -1.15
N TYR A 153 10.75 -6.73 -0.31
CA TYR A 153 11.40 -7.97 -0.74
C TYR A 153 10.89 -9.15 0.08
N SER A 154 11.02 -10.34 -0.50
CA SER A 154 10.80 -11.62 0.17
C SER A 154 11.97 -12.56 -0.13
N LEU A 155 12.66 -12.98 0.94
CA LEU A 155 13.81 -13.88 0.84
C LEU A 155 13.96 -14.69 2.14
N GLY A 156 13.12 -15.72 2.30
CA GLY A 156 13.17 -16.65 3.43
C GLY A 156 13.32 -15.93 4.78
N GLU A 157 14.26 -16.41 5.61
CA GLU A 157 14.60 -15.76 6.89
C GLU A 157 15.79 -14.78 6.81
N ARG A 158 16.22 -14.39 5.61
CA ARG A 158 17.38 -13.50 5.42
C ARG A 158 16.94 -12.05 5.45
N LYS A 159 17.75 -11.23 6.15
CA LYS A 159 17.50 -9.79 6.25
C LYS A 159 18.30 -9.04 5.18
N GLY A 160 17.67 -8.06 4.54
CA GLY A 160 18.35 -7.11 3.67
C GLY A 160 19.36 -6.29 4.46
N SER A 161 20.64 -6.38 4.09
CA SER A 161 21.72 -5.58 4.68
C SER A 161 21.92 -4.26 3.92
N TYR A 162 21.77 -4.29 2.61
CA TYR A 162 21.88 -3.12 1.74
C TYR A 162 20.94 -3.29 0.55
N LEU A 163 19.98 -2.37 0.42
CA LEU A 163 18.97 -2.40 -0.64
C LEU A 163 18.92 -0.99 -1.26
N PRO A 164 19.71 -0.73 -2.31
CA PRO A 164 19.77 0.59 -2.90
C PRO A 164 18.43 0.91 -3.59
N ILE A 165 17.86 2.08 -3.29
CA ILE A 165 16.71 2.60 -4.02
C ILE A 165 17.22 3.06 -5.39
N PRO A 166 16.67 2.56 -6.51
CA PRO A 166 17.09 2.97 -7.84
C PRO A 166 16.75 4.46 -8.06
N ALA A 167 17.77 5.27 -8.35
CA ALA A 167 17.54 6.60 -8.89
C ALA A 167 17.24 6.48 -10.39
N TYR A 168 15.97 6.65 -10.77
CA TYR A 168 15.51 6.56 -12.15
C TYR A 168 15.22 7.96 -12.71
N LYS A 169 15.41 8.11 -14.01
CA LYS A 169 15.04 9.32 -14.78
C LYS A 169 14.00 9.00 -15.85
N CYS A 170 13.34 7.86 -15.72
CA CYS A 170 12.34 7.39 -16.67
C CYS A 170 11.06 8.20 -16.51
N ILE A 171 10.36 8.43 -17.62
CA ILE A 171 9.02 9.01 -17.61
C ILE A 171 8.05 7.87 -17.33
N GLY A 172 7.30 7.96 -16.23
CA GLY A 172 6.27 6.98 -15.88
C GLY A 172 6.33 6.50 -14.43
N ALA A 173 5.29 5.77 -14.05
CA ALA A 173 5.15 5.07 -12.77
C ALA A 173 4.87 3.60 -13.05
N GLY A 174 5.25 2.72 -12.14
CA GLY A 174 4.98 1.29 -12.29
C GLY A 174 5.72 0.45 -11.27
N GLU A 175 5.26 -0.78 -11.10
CA GLU A 175 5.91 -1.74 -10.22
C GLU A 175 6.78 -2.70 -11.04
N VAL A 176 7.99 -3.00 -10.58
CA VAL A 176 8.87 -4.00 -11.19
C VAL A 176 9.27 -5.01 -10.13
N THR A 177 8.89 -6.27 -10.35
CA THR A 177 9.27 -7.40 -9.51
C THR A 177 10.47 -8.12 -10.12
N VAL A 178 11.56 -8.18 -9.37
CA VAL A 178 12.81 -8.83 -9.77
C VAL A 178 13.03 -10.07 -8.91
N ILE A 179 13.06 -11.23 -9.56
CA ILE A 179 13.46 -12.51 -8.97
C ILE A 179 14.98 -12.51 -8.84
N ILE A 180 15.48 -12.75 -7.64
CA ILE A 180 16.91 -12.74 -7.32
C ILE A 180 17.37 -14.10 -6.82
N THR A 181 18.62 -14.45 -7.14
CA THR A 181 19.33 -15.59 -6.55
C THR A 181 20.49 -15.06 -5.71
N VAL A 182 20.53 -15.43 -4.44
CA VAL A 182 21.50 -14.94 -3.46
C VAL A 182 22.41 -16.07 -3.02
N ASN A 183 23.73 -15.83 -2.99
CA ASN A 183 24.71 -16.81 -2.52
C ASN A 183 24.72 -16.92 -0.97
N ALA A 184 25.46 -17.89 -0.44
CA ALA A 184 25.62 -18.07 1.02
C ALA A 184 26.24 -16.85 1.74
N ALA A 185 27.06 -16.05 1.05
CA ALA A 185 27.67 -14.83 1.59
C ALA A 185 26.68 -13.65 1.71
N GLY A 186 25.59 -13.67 0.93
CA GLY A 186 24.59 -12.61 0.91
C GLY A 186 24.62 -11.73 -0.33
N ASP A 187 25.46 -12.02 -1.32
CA ASP A 187 25.50 -11.27 -2.58
C ASP A 187 24.50 -11.85 -3.59
N VAL A 188 23.82 -10.97 -4.34
CA VAL A 188 22.95 -11.36 -5.45
C VAL A 188 23.81 -11.78 -6.64
N VAL A 189 23.69 -13.04 -7.06
CA VAL A 189 24.47 -13.63 -8.17
C VAL A 189 23.70 -13.72 -9.48
N ASP A 190 22.36 -13.68 -9.43
CA ASP A 190 21.50 -13.65 -10.61
C ASP A 190 20.26 -12.80 -10.29
N ALA A 191 19.76 -12.08 -11.29
CA ALA A 191 18.58 -11.25 -11.18
C ALA A 191 17.80 -11.29 -12.50
N LYS A 192 16.51 -11.57 -12.42
CA LYS A 192 15.61 -11.71 -13.58
C LYS A 192 14.29 -11.02 -13.29
N ILE A 193 13.71 -10.39 -14.30
CA ILE A 193 12.42 -9.73 -14.14
C ILE A 193 11.31 -10.76 -14.22
N GLN A 194 10.34 -10.66 -13.31
CA GLN A 194 9.12 -11.44 -13.39
C GLN A 194 8.20 -10.85 -14.46
N GLU A 195 8.17 -11.51 -15.62
CA GLU A 195 7.26 -11.17 -16.71
C GLU A 195 5.79 -11.32 -16.28
N GLY A 196 4.92 -10.47 -16.80
CA GLY A 196 3.47 -10.52 -16.58
C GLY A 196 2.95 -9.77 -15.35
N VAL A 197 3.80 -9.53 -14.33
CA VAL A 197 3.45 -8.70 -13.16
C VAL A 197 4.16 -7.34 -13.19
N SER A 198 5.37 -7.30 -13.76
CA SER A 198 6.18 -6.09 -13.83
C SER A 198 5.73 -5.16 -14.96
N SER A 199 5.97 -3.86 -14.79
CA SER A 199 5.81 -2.86 -15.85
C SER A 199 6.58 -3.24 -17.12
N SER A 200 6.00 -2.95 -18.27
CA SER A 200 6.61 -3.16 -19.59
C SER A 200 7.67 -2.13 -19.94
N ASP A 201 7.79 -1.03 -19.17
CA ASP A 201 8.75 0.04 -19.43
C ASP A 201 10.19 -0.43 -19.26
N LYS A 202 10.90 -0.56 -20.38
CA LYS A 202 12.31 -1.00 -20.41
C LYS A 202 13.20 -0.19 -19.47
N CYS A 203 12.97 1.11 -19.39
CA CYS A 203 13.76 1.99 -18.54
C CYS A 203 13.65 1.61 -17.05
N LEU A 204 12.42 1.45 -16.54
CA LEU A 204 12.19 1.04 -15.14
C LEU A 204 12.78 -0.35 -14.85
N ARG A 205 12.63 -1.27 -15.80
CA ARG A 205 13.17 -2.62 -15.76
C ARG A 205 14.69 -2.65 -15.60
N ASP A 206 15.41 -1.87 -16.39
CA ASP A 206 16.88 -1.79 -16.34
C ASP A 206 17.37 -1.24 -14.98
N TYR A 207 16.71 -0.21 -14.45
CA TYR A 207 17.06 0.36 -13.14
C TYR A 207 16.77 -0.60 -11.99
N ALA A 208 15.64 -1.30 -12.03
CA ALA A 208 15.29 -2.32 -11.04
C ALA A 208 16.30 -3.47 -11.03
N LEU A 209 16.67 -3.99 -12.20
CA LEU A 209 17.70 -5.04 -12.33
C LEU A 209 19.04 -4.58 -11.78
N GLY A 210 19.48 -3.38 -12.14
CA GLY A 210 20.75 -2.83 -11.65
C GLY A 210 20.77 -2.66 -10.13
N ALA A 211 19.66 -2.21 -9.53
CA ALA A 211 19.54 -2.08 -8.08
C ALA A 211 19.50 -3.46 -7.38
N ALA A 212 18.80 -4.44 -7.96
CA ALA A 212 18.71 -5.79 -7.43
C ALA A 212 20.09 -6.46 -7.37
N LEU A 213 20.89 -6.35 -8.42
CA LEU A 213 22.25 -6.92 -8.48
C LEU A 213 23.21 -6.29 -7.47
N ARG A 214 23.00 -5.03 -7.08
CA ARG A 214 23.79 -4.35 -6.04
C ARG A 214 23.27 -4.58 -4.63
N SER A 215 22.14 -5.26 -4.49
CA SER A 215 21.56 -5.55 -3.18
C SER A 215 22.40 -6.59 -2.45
N ARG A 216 22.40 -6.52 -1.12
CA ARG A 216 23.10 -7.45 -0.23
C ARG A 216 22.20 -7.85 0.91
N PHE A 217 22.26 -9.13 1.25
CA PHE A 217 21.51 -9.76 2.32
C PHE A 217 22.45 -10.30 3.40
N SER A 218 21.89 -10.62 4.57
CA SER A 218 22.63 -11.31 5.63
C SER A 218 23.13 -12.67 5.14
N ARG A 219 24.23 -13.20 5.70
CA ARG A 219 24.68 -14.57 5.43
C ARG A 219 23.58 -15.59 5.72
N SER A 220 23.57 -16.71 4.98
CA SER A 220 22.58 -17.77 5.20
C SER A 220 22.77 -18.40 6.58
N LYS A 221 21.67 -18.55 7.33
CA LYS A 221 21.66 -19.26 8.62
C LYS A 221 21.42 -20.77 8.46
N THR A 222 20.79 -21.15 7.35
CA THR A 222 20.43 -22.54 7.03
C THR A 222 21.55 -23.27 6.28
N GLY A 223 22.52 -22.54 5.72
CA GLY A 223 23.65 -23.11 4.99
C GLY A 223 23.33 -23.44 3.53
N ALA A 224 22.20 -22.98 2.99
CA ALA A 224 21.86 -23.15 1.59
C ALA A 224 22.87 -22.41 0.69
N ALA A 225 23.41 -23.10 -0.31
CA ALA A 225 24.42 -22.54 -1.21
C ALA A 225 23.86 -21.37 -2.05
N ARG A 226 22.59 -21.47 -2.43
CA ARG A 226 21.83 -20.44 -3.16
C ARG A 226 20.39 -20.42 -2.66
N GLU A 227 19.87 -19.22 -2.46
CA GLU A 227 18.47 -18.98 -2.09
C GLU A 227 17.82 -18.07 -3.11
N VAL A 228 16.58 -18.38 -3.49
CA VAL A 228 15.80 -17.60 -4.45
C VAL A 228 14.77 -16.78 -3.70
N GLY A 229 14.61 -15.53 -4.09
CA GLY A 229 13.59 -14.63 -3.57
C GLY A 229 13.22 -13.57 -4.60
N ASN A 230 12.53 -12.54 -4.17
CA ASN A 230 12.12 -11.44 -5.03
C ASN A 230 12.25 -10.09 -4.33
N ILE A 231 12.55 -9.05 -5.11
CA ILE A 231 12.52 -7.66 -4.69
C ILE A 231 11.50 -6.94 -5.59
N VAL A 232 10.60 -6.18 -4.98
CA VAL A 232 9.59 -5.38 -5.66
C VAL A 232 9.99 -3.91 -5.53
N TYR A 233 10.15 -3.24 -6.68
CA TYR A 233 10.43 -1.81 -6.76
C TYR A 233 9.18 -1.08 -7.27
N SER A 234 8.68 -0.11 -6.50
CA SER A 234 7.47 0.66 -6.83
C SER A 234 7.84 2.06 -7.29
N PHE A 235 7.94 2.30 -8.59
CA PHE A 235 8.32 3.60 -9.14
C PHE A 235 7.13 4.55 -9.17
N ILE A 236 7.27 5.73 -8.56
CA ILE A 236 6.22 6.76 -8.48
C ILE A 236 6.53 7.87 -9.51
N ALA A 237 5.58 8.32 -10.31
CA ALA A 237 5.86 9.42 -11.24
C ALA A 237 6.25 10.69 -10.43
N GLN A 238 7.34 11.35 -10.84
CA GLN A 238 7.83 12.60 -10.25
C GLN A 238 7.32 13.81 -11.03
#